data_AF-A0A5E3XJV9-F1
#
_entry.id   AF-A0A5E3XJV9-F1
#
_cell.length_a   1.000
_cell.length_b   1.000
_cell.length_c   1.000
_cell.angle_alpha   90.00
_cell.angle_beta   90.00
_cell.angle_gamma   90.00
#
_symmetry.space_group_name_H-M   'P 1'
#
loop_
_entity.id
_entity.type
_entity.pdbx_description
1 polymer ?
#
loop_
_entity_poly.entity_id
_entity_poly.type
_entity_poly.pdbx_seq_one_letter_code
_entity_poly.pdbx_strand_id
1 'polypeptide(L)'
;MDNARISYRVLISTLLLSVAWDGISTYHNIHNSPPSPTIVRASEWDLCGQLEIWALGWRMLLHASAALLVRAIVLEDHLPLWTLRRIVLIPVGWFSYGSVLVWQEGSRCQACAPKTWGRAMGNYVVVSAGLLLYTVIVCALYMARCFQRSETSTRSTDRKAGTAITTIAEKSANTAEGFEDTHLHVRTGHEREVFDEDIA
;
A
#
# COMPACT_ATOMS: atom_id res chain seq x y z
N MET A 1 24.69 -1.21 0.00
CA MET A 1 23.71 -1.08 -1.11
C MET A 1 23.58 -2.36 -1.95
N ASP A 2 24.55 -3.27 -1.92
CA ASP A 2 24.55 -4.45 -2.81
C ASP A 2 23.51 -5.52 -2.44
N ASN A 3 23.31 -5.77 -1.14
CA ASN A 3 22.32 -6.76 -0.67
C ASN A 3 20.89 -6.42 -1.13
N ALA A 4 20.50 -5.14 -1.09
CA ALA A 4 19.15 -4.71 -1.52
C ALA A 4 18.92 -4.90 -3.02
N ARG A 5 19.95 -4.67 -3.85
CA ARG A 5 19.88 -4.91 -5.30
C ARG A 5 19.81 -6.40 -5.62
N ILE A 6 20.54 -7.24 -4.89
CA ILE A 6 20.50 -8.70 -5.04
C ILE A 6 19.10 -9.22 -4.64
N SER A 7 18.57 -8.82 -3.49
CA SER A 7 17.22 -9.18 -3.06
C SER A 7 16.15 -8.75 -4.05
N TYR A 8 16.28 -7.56 -4.64
CA TYR A 8 15.35 -7.07 -5.68
C TYR A 8 15.41 -7.91 -6.97
N ARG A 9 16.61 -8.29 -7.43
CA ARG A 9 16.78 -9.14 -8.61
C ARG A 9 16.21 -10.54 -8.38
N VAL A 10 16.51 -11.14 -7.23
CA VAL A 10 15.95 -12.45 -6.84
C VAL A 10 14.43 -12.38 -6.82
N LEU A 11 13.85 -11.34 -6.19
CA LEU A 11 12.42 -11.15 -6.15
C LEU A 11 11.82 -11.06 -7.56
N ILE A 12 12.36 -10.20 -8.44
CA ILE A 12 11.85 -10.08 -9.82
C ILE A 12 11.98 -11.39 -10.59
N SER A 13 13.10 -12.11 -10.46
CA SER A 13 13.28 -13.39 -11.11
C SER A 13 12.26 -14.43 -10.63
N THR A 14 11.95 -14.47 -9.33
CA THR A 14 10.89 -15.33 -8.79
C THR A 14 9.52 -14.93 -9.32
N LEU A 15 9.23 -13.63 -9.42
CA LEU A 15 7.97 -13.12 -9.99
C LEU A 15 7.83 -13.44 -11.48
N LEU A 16 8.92 -13.38 -12.27
CA LEU A 16 8.89 -13.75 -13.68
C LEU A 16 8.69 -15.26 -13.87
N LEU A 17 9.30 -16.08 -13.01
CA LEU A 17 9.14 -17.53 -13.05
C LEU A 17 7.70 -17.94 -12.71
N SER A 18 7.05 -17.28 -11.75
CA SER A 18 5.65 -17.57 -11.41
C SER A 18 4.70 -17.18 -12.55
N VAL A 19 4.93 -16.04 -13.21
CA VAL A 19 4.18 -15.63 -14.41
C VAL A 19 4.32 -16.65 -15.54
N ALA A 20 5.54 -17.16 -15.79
CA ALA A 20 5.77 -18.19 -16.80
C ALA A 20 5.03 -19.50 -16.45
N TRP A 21 5.04 -19.89 -15.17
CA TRP A 21 4.33 -21.07 -14.69
C TRP A 21 2.81 -20.94 -14.85
N ASP A 22 2.23 -19.77 -14.55
CA ASP A 22 0.81 -19.52 -14.76
C ASP A 22 0.42 -19.60 -16.25
N GLY A 23 1.29 -19.13 -17.15
CA GLY A 23 1.11 -19.27 -18.60
C GLY A 23 1.09 -20.74 -19.05
N ILE A 24 2.01 -21.55 -18.55
CA ILE A 24 2.06 -23.00 -18.83
C ILE A 24 0.82 -23.71 -18.27
N SER A 25 0.39 -23.38 -17.05
CA SER A 25 -0.82 -23.93 -16.45
C SER A 25 -2.06 -23.59 -17.27
N THR A 26 -2.16 -22.35 -17.77
CA THR A 26 -3.27 -21.91 -18.62
C THR A 26 -3.29 -22.67 -19.94
N TYR A 27 -2.13 -22.81 -20.59
CA TYR A 27 -1.99 -23.57 -21.83
C TYR A 27 -2.44 -25.03 -21.65
N HIS A 28 -2.02 -25.68 -20.56
CA HIS A 28 -2.45 -27.05 -20.26
C HIS A 28 -3.94 -27.15 -19.96
N ASN A 29 -4.53 -26.19 -19.23
CA ASN A 29 -5.96 -26.19 -18.93
C ASN A 29 -6.83 -26.03 -20.19
N ILE A 30 -6.37 -25.23 -21.16
CA ILE A 30 -7.01 -25.09 -22.47
C ILE A 30 -6.96 -26.43 -23.22
N HIS A 31 -5.77 -27.00 -23.38
CA HIS A 31 -5.57 -28.18 -24.23
C HIS A 31 -6.14 -29.47 -23.64
N ASN A 32 -6.15 -29.59 -22.31
CA ASN A 32 -6.65 -30.76 -21.60
C ASN A 32 -8.06 -30.53 -21.03
N SER A 33 -8.77 -29.50 -21.50
CA SER A 33 -10.12 -29.24 -21.03
C SER A 33 -11.04 -30.42 -21.32
N PRO A 34 -11.77 -30.95 -20.34
CA PRO A 34 -12.74 -32.00 -20.58
C PRO A 34 -13.88 -31.50 -21.49
N PRO A 35 -14.58 -32.40 -22.18
CA PRO A 35 -15.80 -32.07 -22.90
C PRO A 35 -16.91 -31.64 -21.93
N SER A 36 -17.78 -30.73 -22.36
CA SER A 36 -18.95 -30.33 -21.58
C SER A 36 -19.90 -31.52 -21.38
N PRO A 37 -20.44 -31.73 -20.16
CA PRO A 37 -21.44 -32.77 -19.92
C PRO A 37 -22.81 -32.46 -20.54
N THR A 38 -23.08 -31.20 -20.90
CA THR A 38 -24.41 -30.76 -21.34
C THR A 38 -24.47 -30.27 -22.79
N ILE A 39 -23.36 -29.79 -23.35
CA ILE A 39 -23.33 -29.20 -24.70
C ILE A 39 -22.43 -30.05 -25.61
N VAL A 40 -23.05 -30.65 -26.62
CA VAL A 40 -22.37 -31.53 -27.59
C VAL A 40 -21.34 -30.74 -28.40
N ARG A 41 -20.12 -31.29 -28.53
CA ARG A 41 -18.96 -30.69 -29.25
C ARG A 41 -18.38 -29.39 -28.66
N ALA A 42 -18.73 -29.03 -27.43
CA ALA A 42 -18.05 -27.96 -26.69
C ALA A 42 -17.17 -28.55 -25.58
N SER A 43 -16.00 -27.96 -25.35
CA SER A 43 -15.22 -28.22 -24.15
C SER A 43 -15.71 -27.37 -22.97
N GLU A 44 -15.40 -27.76 -21.74
CA GLU A 44 -15.67 -26.93 -20.57
C GLU A 44 -15.00 -25.54 -20.66
N TRP A 45 -13.82 -25.47 -21.29
CA TRP A 45 -13.11 -24.23 -21.56
C TRP A 45 -13.84 -23.31 -22.53
N ASP A 46 -14.46 -23.84 -23.59
CA ASP A 46 -15.21 -23.01 -24.55
C ASP A 46 -16.39 -22.28 -23.89
N LEU A 47 -16.91 -22.86 -22.80
CA LEU A 47 -18.08 -22.35 -22.10
C LEU A 47 -17.72 -21.42 -20.95
N CYS A 48 -16.58 -21.64 -20.29
CA CYS A 48 -16.22 -20.96 -19.04
C CYS A 48 -14.76 -20.49 -18.96
N GLY A 49 -14.06 -20.46 -20.09
CA GLY A 49 -12.65 -20.09 -20.17
C GLY A 49 -12.40 -18.63 -19.75
N GLN A 50 -13.35 -17.72 -19.93
CA GLN A 50 -13.22 -16.33 -19.46
C GLN A 50 -13.09 -16.28 -17.93
N LEU A 51 -13.91 -17.05 -17.22
CA LEU A 51 -13.88 -17.14 -15.77
C LEU A 51 -12.56 -17.75 -15.27
N GLU A 52 -12.05 -18.76 -15.99
CA GLU A 52 -10.77 -19.39 -15.66
C GLU A 52 -9.58 -18.46 -15.95
N ILE A 53 -9.59 -17.70 -17.05
CA ILE A 53 -8.60 -16.65 -17.35
C ILE A 53 -8.60 -15.58 -16.27
N TRP A 54 -9.78 -15.10 -15.86
CA TRP A 54 -9.88 -14.14 -14.77
C TRP A 54 -9.29 -14.70 -13.46
N ALA A 55 -9.63 -15.96 -13.15
CA ALA A 55 -9.19 -16.67 -11.95
C ALA A 55 -7.70 -17.08 -11.97
N LEU A 56 -7.00 -16.94 -13.10
CA LEU A 56 -5.55 -17.14 -13.21
C LEU A 56 -4.80 -15.80 -13.31
N GLY A 57 -5.37 -14.82 -14.00
CA GLY A 57 -4.75 -13.51 -14.26
C GLY A 57 -4.50 -12.64 -13.02
N TRP A 58 -5.19 -12.91 -11.90
CA TRP A 58 -4.98 -12.18 -10.64
C TRP A 58 -3.55 -12.32 -10.09
N ARG A 59 -2.89 -13.47 -10.32
CA ARG A 59 -1.52 -13.71 -9.83
C ARG A 59 -0.54 -12.78 -10.49
N MET A 60 -0.62 -12.64 -11.82
CA MET A 60 0.21 -11.67 -12.56
C MET A 60 0.00 -10.25 -12.04
N LEU A 61 -1.25 -9.92 -11.71
CA LEU A 61 -1.63 -8.59 -11.25
C LEU A 61 -1.14 -8.29 -9.83
N LEU A 62 -1.21 -9.27 -8.92
CA LEU A 62 -0.59 -9.17 -7.60
C LEU A 62 0.94 -9.14 -7.67
N HIS A 63 1.55 -9.96 -8.53
CA HIS A 63 2.99 -9.97 -8.72
C HIS A 63 3.52 -8.64 -9.27
N ALA A 64 2.84 -8.07 -10.27
CA ALA A 64 3.16 -6.74 -10.79
C ALA A 64 3.01 -5.65 -9.71
N SER A 65 1.93 -5.72 -8.92
CA SER A 65 1.67 -4.77 -7.84
C SER A 65 2.70 -4.88 -6.71
N ALA A 66 3.09 -6.10 -6.35
CA ALA A 66 4.16 -6.37 -5.39
C ALA A 66 5.53 -5.90 -5.89
N ALA A 67 5.85 -6.12 -7.17
CA ALA A 67 7.10 -5.64 -7.78
C ALA A 67 7.18 -4.10 -7.74
N LEU A 68 6.08 -3.43 -8.09
CA LEU A 68 5.98 -1.97 -8.03
C LEU A 68 6.12 -1.46 -6.59
N LEU A 69 5.47 -2.13 -5.63
CA LEU A 69 5.59 -1.78 -4.21
C LEU A 69 7.02 -1.92 -3.71
N VAL A 70 7.67 -3.06 -3.98
CA VAL A 70 9.05 -3.30 -3.54
C VAL A 70 10.00 -2.34 -4.22
N ARG A 71 9.86 -2.11 -5.53
CA ARG A 71 10.65 -1.12 -6.26
C ARG A 71 10.55 0.25 -5.58
N ALA A 72 9.33 0.66 -5.26
CA ALA A 72 9.10 1.97 -4.69
C ALA A 72 9.56 2.06 -3.21
N ILE A 73 9.50 0.97 -2.44
CA ILE A 73 10.06 0.92 -1.07
C ILE A 73 11.59 0.92 -1.05
N VAL A 74 12.23 0.22 -2.00
CA VAL A 74 13.68 -0.03 -2.02
C VAL A 74 14.45 1.06 -2.78
N LEU A 75 13.90 1.57 -3.87
CA LEU A 75 14.59 2.51 -4.77
C LEU A 75 14.14 3.96 -4.61
N GLU A 76 12.98 4.22 -4.01
CA GLU A 76 12.44 5.58 -3.89
C GLU A 76 12.32 5.99 -2.42
N ASP A 77 12.91 7.13 -2.07
CA ASP A 77 12.75 7.73 -0.74
C ASP A 77 11.32 8.27 -0.53
N HIS A 78 10.59 8.56 -1.60
CA HIS A 78 9.22 9.06 -1.56
C HIS A 78 8.33 8.31 -2.56
N LEU A 79 7.42 7.47 -2.06
CA LEU A 79 6.27 7.04 -2.86
C LEU A 79 5.28 8.19 -2.97
N PRO A 80 4.91 8.62 -4.18
CA PRO A 80 3.79 9.51 -4.31
C PRO A 80 2.48 8.73 -4.13
N LEU A 81 1.50 9.34 -3.43
CA LEU A 81 0.22 8.70 -3.04
C LEU A 81 -0.54 8.08 -4.23
N TRP A 82 -0.37 8.64 -5.43
CA TRP A 82 -1.01 8.12 -6.64
C TRP A 82 -0.48 6.74 -7.06
N THR A 83 0.80 6.45 -6.84
CA THR A 83 1.39 5.12 -7.10
C THR A 83 0.83 4.09 -6.14
N LEU A 84 0.75 4.43 -4.85
CA LEU A 84 0.14 3.57 -3.83
C LEU A 84 -1.33 3.28 -4.17
N ARG A 85 -2.07 4.30 -4.60
CA ARG A 85 -3.46 4.16 -5.05
C ARG A 85 -3.58 3.19 -6.23
N ARG A 86 -2.68 3.23 -7.22
CA ARG A 86 -2.70 2.27 -8.35
C ARG A 86 -2.37 0.84 -7.91
N ILE A 87 -1.40 0.68 -7.02
CA ILE A 87 -0.99 -0.62 -6.47
C ILE A 87 -2.15 -1.31 -5.73
N VAL A 88 -3.03 -0.55 -5.08
CA VAL A 88 -4.19 -1.10 -4.35
C VAL A 88 -5.45 -1.19 -5.23
N LEU A 89 -5.75 -0.16 -6.03
CA LEU A 89 -7.00 -0.12 -6.80
C LEU A 89 -7.05 -1.09 -7.97
N ILE A 90 -5.92 -1.39 -8.62
CA ILE A 90 -5.92 -2.33 -9.75
C ILE A 90 -6.29 -3.75 -9.27
N PRO A 91 -5.68 -4.30 -8.19
CA PRO A 91 -6.13 -5.57 -7.60
C PRO A 91 -7.58 -5.55 -7.13
N VAL A 92 -8.03 -4.47 -6.48
CA VAL A 92 -9.42 -4.33 -6.01
C VAL A 92 -10.40 -4.30 -7.18
N GLY A 93 -10.07 -3.59 -8.26
CA GLY A 93 -10.88 -3.54 -9.47
C GLY A 93 -10.97 -4.91 -10.16
N TRP A 94 -9.84 -5.62 -10.25
CA TRP A 94 -9.81 -6.99 -10.77
C TRP A 94 -10.70 -7.94 -9.97
N PHE A 95 -10.66 -7.83 -8.64
CA PHE A 95 -11.51 -8.62 -7.74
C PHE A 95 -13.00 -8.28 -7.88
N SER A 96 -13.32 -6.99 -7.96
CA SER A 96 -14.70 -6.51 -8.13
C SER A 96 -15.29 -7.01 -9.45
N TYR A 97 -14.52 -6.91 -10.54
CA TYR A 97 -14.90 -7.44 -11.85
C TYR A 97 -15.16 -8.96 -11.82
N GLY A 98 -14.31 -9.70 -11.11
CA GLY A 98 -14.46 -11.14 -10.92
C GLY A 98 -15.77 -11.56 -10.27
N SER A 99 -16.20 -10.81 -9.26
CA SER A 99 -17.46 -11.08 -8.57
C SER A 99 -18.66 -10.89 -9.49
N VAL A 100 -18.59 -9.92 -10.41
CA VAL A 100 -19.62 -9.71 -11.44
C VAL A 100 -19.62 -10.86 -12.46
N LEU A 101 -18.45 -11.26 -12.95
CA LEU A 101 -18.28 -12.41 -13.84
C LEU A 101 -18.87 -13.70 -13.23
N VAL A 102 -18.53 -13.98 -11.98
CA VAL A 102 -19.07 -15.08 -11.19
C VAL A 102 -20.59 -15.03 -11.10
N TRP A 103 -21.17 -13.85 -10.86
CA TRP A 103 -22.61 -13.71 -10.74
C TRP A 103 -23.34 -13.88 -12.09
N GLN A 104 -22.78 -13.34 -13.17
CA GLN A 104 -23.38 -13.39 -14.51
C GLN A 104 -23.26 -14.76 -15.17
N GLU A 105 -22.10 -15.40 -15.07
CA GLU A 105 -21.80 -16.64 -15.79
C GLU A 105 -21.88 -17.88 -14.89
N GLY A 106 -21.92 -17.70 -13.57
CA GLY A 106 -21.66 -18.79 -12.64
C GLY A 106 -22.67 -19.91 -12.64
N SER A 107 -23.97 -19.61 -12.71
CA SER A 107 -25.01 -20.64 -12.76
C SER A 107 -24.93 -21.48 -14.03
N ARG A 108 -24.67 -20.84 -15.17
CA ARG A 108 -24.47 -21.50 -16.46
C ARG A 108 -23.18 -22.34 -16.47
N CYS A 109 -22.10 -21.77 -15.93
CA CYS A 109 -20.82 -22.47 -15.85
C CYS A 109 -20.85 -23.66 -14.90
N GLN A 110 -21.55 -23.55 -13.77
CA GLN A 110 -21.73 -24.65 -12.84
C GLN A 110 -22.49 -25.81 -13.48
N ALA A 111 -23.50 -25.53 -14.29
CA ALA A 111 -24.28 -26.56 -14.98
C ALA A 111 -23.53 -27.19 -16.16
N CYS A 112 -22.84 -26.37 -16.97
CA CYS A 112 -22.27 -26.81 -18.25
C CYS A 112 -20.76 -27.09 -18.23
N ALA A 113 -20.06 -26.69 -17.17
CA ALA A 113 -18.61 -26.85 -17.03
C ALA A 113 -18.21 -26.96 -15.53
N PRO A 114 -18.72 -27.97 -14.80
CA PRO A 114 -18.60 -28.03 -13.34
C PRO A 114 -17.16 -28.14 -12.84
N LYS A 115 -16.24 -28.76 -13.60
CA LYS A 115 -14.84 -28.90 -13.16
C LYS A 115 -14.06 -27.61 -13.35
N THR A 116 -14.26 -26.92 -14.48
CA THR A 116 -13.71 -25.57 -14.69
C THR A 116 -14.28 -24.57 -13.70
N TRP A 117 -15.59 -24.61 -13.45
CA TRP A 117 -16.24 -23.80 -12.42
C TRP A 117 -15.64 -24.01 -11.03
N GLY A 118 -15.53 -25.27 -10.59
CA GLY A 118 -14.97 -25.59 -9.28
C GLY A 118 -13.53 -25.10 -9.10
N ARG A 119 -12.69 -25.23 -10.14
CA ARG A 119 -11.31 -24.69 -10.12
C ARG A 119 -11.28 -23.17 -10.06
N ALA A 120 -12.08 -22.50 -10.89
CA ALA A 120 -12.17 -21.05 -10.90
C ALA A 120 -12.68 -20.51 -9.56
N MET A 121 -13.64 -21.18 -8.91
CA MET A 121 -14.13 -20.83 -7.59
C MET A 121 -13.14 -21.09 -6.46
N GLY A 122 -12.42 -22.22 -6.51
CA GLY A 122 -11.32 -22.46 -5.59
C GLY A 122 -10.27 -21.35 -5.68
N ASN A 123 -9.90 -20.96 -6.90
CA ASN A 123 -9.03 -19.82 -7.14
C ASN A 123 -9.65 -18.52 -6.62
N TYR A 124 -10.93 -18.23 -6.88
CA TYR A 124 -11.64 -17.04 -6.39
C TYR A 124 -11.48 -16.86 -4.87
N VAL A 125 -11.66 -17.94 -4.09
CA VAL A 125 -11.51 -17.90 -2.63
C VAL A 125 -10.07 -17.60 -2.24
N VAL A 126 -9.09 -18.26 -2.88
CA VAL A 126 -7.67 -18.01 -2.64
C VAL A 126 -7.29 -16.58 -3.02
N VAL A 127 -7.82 -16.04 -4.12
CA VAL A 127 -7.63 -14.65 -4.54
C VAL A 127 -8.15 -13.71 -3.47
N SER A 128 -9.38 -13.94 -3.01
CA SER A 128 -10.06 -13.09 -2.01
C SER A 128 -9.24 -13.00 -0.73
N ALA A 129 -8.79 -14.16 -0.22
CA ALA A 129 -7.97 -14.24 0.98
C ALA A 129 -6.59 -13.61 0.77
N GLY A 130 -5.94 -13.88 -0.38
CA GLY A 130 -4.64 -13.33 -0.74
C GLY A 130 -4.67 -11.81 -0.92
N LEU A 131 -5.74 -11.26 -1.50
CA LEU A 131 -5.95 -9.84 -1.70
C LEU A 131 -6.13 -9.13 -0.35
N LEU A 132 -6.95 -9.68 0.54
CA LEU A 132 -7.15 -9.15 1.89
C LEU A 132 -5.82 -9.08 2.64
N LEU A 133 -5.06 -10.18 2.64
CA LEU A 133 -3.75 -10.25 3.28
C LEU A 133 -2.77 -9.25 2.65
N TYR A 134 -2.75 -9.15 1.32
CA TYR A 134 -1.93 -8.19 0.58
C TYR A 134 -2.24 -6.74 0.98
N THR A 135 -3.51 -6.35 1.00
CA THR A 135 -3.92 -5.01 1.41
C THR A 135 -3.51 -4.71 2.86
N VAL A 136 -3.68 -5.66 3.78
CA VAL A 136 -3.24 -5.51 5.17
C VAL A 136 -1.73 -5.28 5.26
N ILE A 137 -0.92 -6.06 4.53
CA ILE A 137 0.54 -5.92 4.51
C ILE A 137 0.94 -4.56 3.94
N VAL A 138 0.36 -4.15 2.81
CA VAL A 138 0.65 -2.83 2.19
C VAL A 138 0.31 -1.69 3.15
N CYS A 139 -0.85 -1.74 3.80
CA CYS A 139 -1.26 -0.76 4.78
C CYS A 139 -0.33 -0.74 5.99
N ALA A 140 0.07 -1.91 6.52
CA ALA A 140 1.00 -2.00 7.64
C ALA A 140 2.38 -1.41 7.30
N LEU A 141 2.93 -1.74 6.12
CA LEU A 141 4.19 -1.18 5.64
C LEU A 141 4.12 0.34 5.48
N TYR A 142 2.99 0.85 4.96
CA TYR A 142 2.75 2.28 4.81
C TYR A 142 2.68 2.98 6.18
N MET A 143 1.89 2.45 7.12
CA MET A 143 1.77 2.99 8.47
C MET A 143 3.12 2.98 9.20
N ALA A 144 3.89 1.89 9.12
CA ALA A 144 5.22 1.80 9.72
C ALA A 144 6.17 2.89 9.19
N ARG A 145 6.16 3.15 7.86
CA ARG A 145 6.93 4.25 7.24
C ARG A 145 6.45 5.62 7.72
N CYS A 146 5.15 5.84 7.86
CA CYS A 146 4.59 7.08 8.39
C CYS A 146 4.99 7.31 9.85
N PHE A 147 4.95 6.28 10.71
CA PHE A 147 5.38 6.38 12.11
C PHE A 147 6.87 6.68 12.25
N GLN A 148 7.74 5.99 11.49
CA GLN A 148 9.18 6.27 11.49
C GLN A 148 9.50 7.72 11.10
N ARG A 149 8.76 8.27 10.13
CA ARG A 149 8.86 9.69 9.72
C ARG A 149 8.38 10.64 10.80
N SER A 150 7.28 10.30 11.47
CA SER A 150 6.77 11.08 12.60
C SER A 150 7.84 11.20 13.68
N GLU A 151 8.46 10.09 14.10
CA GLU A 151 9.51 10.07 15.13
C GLU A 151 10.77 10.85 14.73
N THR A 152 11.20 10.76 13.47
CA THR A 152 12.33 11.57 12.98
C THR A 152 11.99 13.05 12.92
N SER A 153 10.75 13.40 12.55
CA SER A 153 10.28 14.78 12.55
C SER A 153 10.19 15.34 13.96
N THR A 154 9.60 14.65 14.93
CA THR A 154 9.58 15.10 16.35
C THR A 154 10.98 15.22 16.91
N ARG A 155 11.87 14.23 16.72
CA ARG A 155 13.27 14.36 17.16
C ARG A 155 14.01 15.53 16.53
N SER A 156 13.75 15.84 15.25
CA SER A 156 14.34 17.00 14.58
C SER A 156 13.78 18.33 15.09
N THR A 157 12.49 18.35 15.46
CA THR A 157 11.80 19.52 15.99
C THR A 157 12.22 19.77 17.44
N ASP A 158 12.36 18.73 18.25
CA ASP A 158 12.92 18.78 19.60
C ASP A 158 14.40 19.19 19.58
N ARG A 159 15.18 18.73 18.59
CA ARG A 159 16.54 19.24 18.38
C ARG A 159 16.54 20.71 18.03
N LYS A 160 15.68 21.17 17.12
CA LYS A 160 15.58 22.60 16.77
C LYS A 160 15.10 23.45 17.95
N ALA A 161 14.15 22.97 18.74
CA ALA A 161 13.68 23.62 19.96
C ALA A 161 14.80 23.68 21.01
N GLY A 162 15.52 22.58 21.23
CA GLY A 162 16.70 22.55 22.11
C GLY A 162 17.81 23.49 21.65
N THR A 163 18.07 23.58 20.34
CA THR A 163 19.08 24.49 19.77
C THR A 163 18.65 25.97 19.89
N ALA A 164 17.34 26.25 19.77
CA ALA A 164 16.78 27.58 19.98
C ALA A 164 16.85 28.01 21.45
N ILE A 165 16.62 27.09 22.39
CA ILE A 165 16.74 27.36 23.83
C ILE A 165 18.19 27.60 24.23
N THR A 166 19.16 26.85 23.68
CA THR A 166 20.59 27.11 23.93
C THR A 166 21.07 28.42 23.33
N THR A 167 20.58 28.83 22.15
CA THR A 167 20.93 30.15 21.57
C THR A 167 20.29 31.31 22.34
N ILE A 168 19.08 31.13 22.90
CA ILE A 168 18.48 32.13 23.80
C ILE A 168 19.27 32.21 25.11
N ALA A 169 19.69 31.08 25.67
CA ALA A 169 20.50 31.02 26.89
C ALA A 169 21.90 31.63 26.69
N GLU A 170 22.60 31.32 25.59
CA GLU A 170 23.89 31.95 25.22
C GLU A 170 23.73 33.45 24.98
N LYS A 171 22.65 33.87 24.30
CA LYS A 171 22.39 35.30 24.09
C LYS A 171 22.09 36.01 25.42
N SER A 172 21.41 35.35 26.36
CA SER A 172 21.16 35.91 27.71
C SER A 172 22.42 35.95 28.58
N ALA A 173 23.32 34.97 28.45
CA ALA A 173 24.61 34.96 29.16
C ALA A 173 25.56 36.06 28.62
N ASN A 174 25.62 36.25 27.30
CA ASN A 174 26.42 37.31 26.69
C ASN A 174 25.85 38.72 26.91
N THR A 175 24.56 38.84 27.25
CA THR A 175 23.95 40.14 27.64
C THR A 175 24.20 40.44 29.12
N ALA A 176 24.44 39.43 29.95
CA ALA A 176 24.74 39.60 31.38
C ALA A 176 26.21 39.99 31.65
N GLU A 177 27.15 39.62 30.76
CA GLU A 177 28.55 40.09 30.84
C GLU A 177 28.77 41.50 30.25
N GLY A 178 27.75 42.09 29.62
CA GLY A 178 27.84 43.42 28.99
C GLY A 178 27.11 44.54 29.72
N PHE A 179 26.58 44.31 30.92
CA PHE A 179 25.78 45.29 31.67
C PHE A 179 26.26 45.42 33.12
N GLU A 180 27.56 45.65 33.31
CA GLU A 180 28.00 46.51 34.42
C GLU A 180 27.85 47.97 33.96
N ASP A 181 27.26 48.79 34.83
CA ASP A 181 26.91 50.20 34.67
C ASP A 181 25.78 50.53 33.70
N THR A 182 24.55 50.63 34.24
CA THR A 182 23.90 51.96 34.39
C THR A 182 22.61 51.90 35.22
N HIS A 183 22.66 52.60 36.36
CA HIS A 183 21.58 53.28 37.08
C HIS A 183 20.19 52.63 37.20
N LEU A 184 19.88 52.24 38.44
CA LEU A 184 18.54 52.20 39.03
C LEU A 184 17.70 53.43 38.65
N HIS A 185 16.49 53.19 38.14
CA HIS A 185 15.30 53.94 38.56
C HIS A 185 14.08 53.02 38.53
N VAL A 186 13.81 52.39 39.69
CA VAL A 186 12.51 51.77 39.97
C VAL A 186 11.51 52.90 40.17
N ARG A 187 10.61 53.08 39.21
CA ARG A 187 9.44 53.96 39.36
C ARG A 187 8.23 53.06 39.66
N THR A 188 7.92 52.90 40.94
CA THR A 188 6.67 52.31 41.41
C THR A 188 5.53 53.32 41.19
N GLY A 189 4.71 53.08 40.17
CA GLY A 189 3.46 53.78 39.91
C GLY A 189 2.30 52.81 40.04
N HIS A 190 1.62 52.88 41.17
CA HIS A 190 0.39 52.20 41.50
C HIS A 190 -0.78 52.99 40.87
N GLU A 191 -1.64 52.35 40.07
CA GLU A 191 -3.05 52.72 39.96
C GLU A 191 -3.87 51.61 39.26
N ARG A 192 -4.99 51.27 39.90
CA ARG A 192 -6.07 50.40 39.41
C ARG A 192 -6.98 51.21 38.51
N GLU A 193 -7.57 50.55 37.50
CA GLU A 193 -8.96 50.69 37.00
C GLU A 193 -9.11 49.59 35.91
N VAL A 194 -9.76 48.45 36.17
CA VAL A 194 -11.20 48.17 35.97
C VAL A 194 -11.75 48.78 34.68
N PHE A 195 -11.99 47.95 33.66
CA PHE A 195 -13.26 47.93 32.91
C PHE A 195 -13.39 46.60 32.14
N ASP A 196 -14.51 45.93 32.38
CA ASP A 196 -15.09 44.86 31.55
C ASP A 196 -15.41 45.38 30.15
N GLU A 197 -15.28 44.54 29.12
CA GLU A 197 -16.34 44.38 28.12
C GLU A 197 -16.14 43.10 27.28
N ASP A 198 -17.08 42.18 27.46
CA ASP A 198 -17.43 41.07 26.57
C ASP A 198 -17.83 41.59 25.18
N ILE A 199 -17.23 41.07 24.11
CA ILE A 199 -17.84 40.97 22.76
C ILE A 199 -17.21 39.71 22.10
N ALA A 200 -17.85 38.54 22.24
CA ALA A 200 -18.80 37.92 21.30
C ALA A 200 -18.15 37.24 20.08
#